data_AF-A0A3S3JFT0-F1
#
_entry.id   AF-A0A3S3JFT0-F1
#
_cell.length_a   1.000
_cell.length_b   1.000
_cell.length_c   1.000
_cell.angle_alpha   90.00
_cell.angle_beta   90.00
_cell.angle_gamma   90.00
#
_symmetry.space_group_name_H-M   'P 1'
#
loop_
_entity.id
_entity.type
_entity.pdbx_description
1 polymer ?
#
loop_
_entity_poly.entity_id
_entity_poly.type
_entity_poly.pdbx_seq_one_letter_code
_entity_poly.pdbx_strand_id
1 'polypeptide(L)'
;MNPSLALDPRPRSLRQVSIETAAGASYASCMKEFIDTLVAEAVAPEDRHGFYAIDPSFTRDEPLHLADPVLMAHLAGLAEYISTLTGQEPPGWTSKPVYFLKNPFYVGVRPGGRSAEETTPSAFRRRLLFCGPSLQKLHRLKPRPAEA
;
A
#
# COMPACT_ATOMS: atom_id res chain seq x y z
N MET A 1 -10.78 37.67 -6.03
CA MET A 1 -10.92 36.76 -4.87
C MET A 1 -10.02 35.56 -5.13
N ASN A 2 -8.91 35.44 -4.40
CA ASN A 2 -8.08 34.24 -4.46
C ASN A 2 -8.85 33.12 -3.75
N PRO A 3 -9.14 31.98 -4.39
CA PRO A 3 -9.61 30.82 -3.66
C PRO A 3 -8.46 30.43 -2.73
N SER A 4 -8.76 30.43 -1.43
CA SER A 4 -7.89 29.91 -0.40
C SER A 4 -7.43 28.53 -0.84
N LEU A 5 -6.13 28.37 -1.08
CA LEU A 5 -5.45 27.09 -1.21
C LEU A 5 -5.61 26.38 0.14
N ALA A 6 -6.77 25.77 0.37
CA ALA A 6 -6.89 24.74 1.39
C ALA A 6 -5.83 23.71 0.98
N LEU A 7 -4.79 23.57 1.80
CA LEU A 7 -3.83 22.48 1.69
C LEU A 7 -4.65 21.21 1.53
N ASP A 8 -4.65 20.62 0.33
CA ASP A 8 -5.42 19.42 0.04
C ASP A 8 -5.11 18.40 1.13
N PRO A 9 -6.11 17.90 1.85
CA PRO A 9 -5.86 17.00 2.97
C PRO A 9 -5.16 15.76 2.42
N ARG A 10 -3.94 15.50 2.91
CA ARG A 10 -3.12 14.35 2.50
C ARG A 10 -4.00 13.08 2.45
N PRO A 11 -3.83 12.21 1.43
CA PRO A 11 -4.70 11.06 1.27
C PRO A 11 -4.75 10.18 2.52
N ARG A 12 -5.94 10.02 3.10
CA ARG A 12 -6.16 9.18 4.29
C ARG A 12 -6.72 7.80 3.99
N SER A 13 -6.83 7.44 2.72
CA SER A 13 -7.22 6.09 2.29
C SER A 13 -6.70 5.77 0.90
N LEU A 14 -6.57 4.47 0.60
CA LEU A 14 -6.27 4.01 -0.77
C LEU A 14 -7.35 4.43 -1.77
N ARG A 15 -8.60 4.55 -1.31
CA ARG A 15 -9.69 5.10 -2.13
C ARG A 15 -9.45 6.56 -2.50
N GLN A 16 -9.04 7.39 -1.56
CA GLN A 16 -8.70 8.78 -1.84
C GLN A 16 -7.53 8.90 -2.83
N VAL A 17 -6.49 8.06 -2.68
CA VAL A 17 -5.37 8.00 -3.65
C VAL A 17 -5.88 7.75 -5.06
N SER A 18 -6.81 6.80 -5.24
CA SER A 18 -7.38 6.52 -6.57
C SER A 18 -8.27 7.65 -7.09
N ILE A 19 -9.01 8.34 -6.23
CA ILE A 19 -9.85 9.49 -6.63
C ILE A 19 -8.97 10.62 -7.16
N GLU A 20 -7.93 11.00 -6.42
CA GLU A 20 -7.02 12.06 -6.81
C GLU A 20 -6.24 11.70 -8.08
N THR A 21 -5.78 10.45 -8.19
CA THR A 21 -5.11 9.96 -9.39
C THR A 21 -6.05 10.02 -10.61
N ALA A 22 -7.31 9.62 -10.46
CA ALA A 22 -8.31 9.72 -11.52
C ALA A 22 -8.63 11.17 -11.90
N ALA A 23 -8.50 12.11 -10.96
CA ALA A 23 -8.61 13.55 -11.20
C ALA A 23 -7.36 14.17 -11.87
N GLY A 24 -6.33 13.38 -12.14
CA GLY A 24 -5.11 13.80 -12.84
C GLY A 24 -3.91 14.07 -11.93
N ALA A 25 -4.02 13.82 -10.62
CA ALA A 25 -2.86 13.92 -9.73
C ALA A 25 -1.85 12.79 -10.02
N SER A 26 -0.58 13.05 -9.70
CA SER A 26 0.48 12.04 -9.81
C SER A 26 0.27 10.93 -8.79
N TYR A 27 0.06 9.70 -9.27
CA TYR A 27 -0.08 8.52 -8.41
C TYR A 27 1.08 8.36 -7.43
N ALA A 28 2.32 8.56 -7.88
CA ALA A 28 3.50 8.44 -7.04
C ALA A 28 3.50 9.46 -5.89
N SER A 29 3.06 10.69 -6.16
CA SER A 29 2.92 11.75 -5.16
C SER A 29 1.82 11.42 -4.15
N CYS A 30 0.62 11.06 -4.62
CA CYS A 30 -0.50 10.68 -3.75
C CYS A 30 -0.14 9.45 -2.88
N MET A 31 0.52 8.45 -3.46
CA MET A 31 0.94 7.26 -2.73
C MET A 31 1.99 7.56 -1.66
N LYS A 32 2.95 8.45 -1.95
CA LYS A 32 3.94 8.90 -0.97
C LYS A 32 3.25 9.59 0.21
N GLU A 33 2.35 10.54 -0.06
CA GLU A 33 1.64 11.28 0.99
C GLU A 33 0.71 10.37 1.82
N PHE A 34 0.09 9.37 1.18
CA PHE A 34 -0.65 8.32 1.87
C PHE A 34 0.24 7.53 2.83
N ILE A 35 1.40 7.04 2.38
CA ILE A 35 2.32 6.27 3.23
C ILE A 35 2.83 7.13 4.39
N ASP A 36 3.17 8.40 4.14
CA ASP A 36 3.63 9.32 5.18
C ASP A 36 2.53 9.57 6.22
N THR A 37 1.26 9.69 5.79
CA THR A 37 0.10 9.85 6.68
C THR A 37 -0.17 8.57 7.50
N LEU A 38 -0.15 7.41 6.84
CA LEU A 38 -0.30 6.10 7.47
C LEU A 38 0.74 5.89 8.59
N VAL A 39 2.01 6.20 8.32
CA VAL A 39 3.10 6.04 9.31
C VAL A 39 2.99 7.05 10.44
N ALA A 40 2.54 8.28 10.16
CA ALA A 40 2.36 9.30 11.19
C ALA A 40 1.19 8.99 12.14
N GLU A 41 0.16 8.30 11.66
CA GLU A 41 -1.04 7.96 12.43
C GLU A 41 -1.03 6.55 13.01
N ALA A 42 -0.07 5.72 12.62
CA ALA A 42 0.11 4.40 13.20
C ALA A 42 0.47 4.51 14.69
N VAL A 43 -0.28 3.80 15.53
CA VAL A 43 -0.06 3.77 16.97
C VAL A 43 0.82 2.57 17.31
N ALA A 44 1.94 2.84 17.98
CA ALA A 44 2.82 1.77 18.45
C ALA A 44 2.09 0.93 19.52
N PRO A 45 2.29 -0.39 19.53
CA PRO A 45 1.76 -1.24 20.59
C PRO A 45 2.30 -0.82 21.97
N GLU A 46 1.50 -1.03 23.02
CA GLU A 46 1.93 -0.76 24.41
C GLU A 46 3.08 -1.70 24.84
N ASP A 47 3.09 -2.91 24.32
CA ASP A 47 4.17 -3.87 24.48
C ASP A 47 5.16 -3.82 23.31
N ARG A 48 6.44 -4.11 23.58
CA ARG A 48 7.48 -4.10 22.54
C ARG A 48 7.32 -5.20 21.48
N HIS A 49 6.27 -6.02 21.58
CA HIS A 49 6.06 -7.26 20.82
C HIS A 49 4.75 -7.29 20.04
N GLY A 50 3.94 -6.21 20.08
CA GLY A 50 2.68 -6.13 19.34
C GLY A 50 2.81 -5.66 17.89
N PHE A 51 1.67 -5.66 17.21
CA PHE A 51 1.49 -5.01 15.92
C PHE A 51 1.19 -3.53 16.11
N TYR A 52 1.59 -2.70 15.14
CA TYR A 52 1.09 -1.33 15.09
C TYR A 52 -0.41 -1.34 14.84
N ALA A 53 -1.15 -0.54 15.59
CA ALA A 53 -2.56 -0.31 15.33
C ALA A 53 -2.69 0.77 14.25
N ILE A 54 -3.43 0.45 13.19
CA ILE A 54 -3.78 1.37 12.11
C ILE A 54 -5.30 1.36 11.98
N ASP A 55 -5.90 2.54 11.80
CA ASP A 55 -7.32 2.66 11.55
C ASP A 55 -7.71 1.88 10.27
N PRO A 56 -8.67 0.95 10.33
CA PRO A 56 -9.14 0.23 9.15
C PRO A 56 -9.60 1.13 8.00
N SER A 57 -9.98 2.39 8.25
CA SER A 57 -10.40 3.34 7.23
C SER A 57 -9.35 3.58 6.13
N PHE A 58 -8.07 3.33 6.40
CA PHE A 58 -7.00 3.48 5.42
C PHE A 58 -7.14 2.50 4.23
N THR A 59 -7.72 1.32 4.47
CA THR A 59 -7.79 0.22 3.48
C THR A 59 -9.20 -0.34 3.29
N ARG A 60 -10.16 -0.02 4.16
CA ARG A 60 -11.52 -0.56 4.14
C ARG A 60 -12.23 -0.33 2.80
N ASP A 61 -12.25 0.92 2.35
CA ASP A 61 -13.05 1.31 1.20
C ASP A 61 -12.33 0.97 -0.11
N GLU A 62 -13.06 0.36 -1.04
CA GLU A 62 -12.51 -0.07 -2.33
C GLU A 62 -12.08 1.14 -3.18
N PRO A 63 -10.87 1.12 -3.76
CA PRO A 63 -10.43 2.17 -4.67
C PRO A 63 -11.28 2.27 -5.94
N LEU A 64 -11.34 3.48 -6.51
CA LEU A 64 -11.87 3.68 -7.86
C LEU A 64 -11.04 2.89 -8.87
N HIS A 65 -11.71 2.43 -9.92
CA HIS A 65 -11.07 1.74 -11.01
C HIS A 65 -10.20 2.71 -11.82
N LEU A 66 -8.89 2.50 -11.80
CA LEU A 66 -7.91 3.22 -12.60
C LEU A 66 -7.67 2.50 -13.93
N ALA A 67 -7.39 3.26 -14.99
CA ALA A 67 -7.13 2.71 -16.32
C ALA A 67 -5.85 1.85 -16.38
N ASP A 68 -4.86 2.14 -15.53
CA ASP A 68 -3.62 1.38 -15.46
C ASP A 68 -3.77 0.17 -14.50
N PRO A 69 -3.72 -1.07 -15.02
CA PRO A 69 -3.85 -2.27 -14.20
C PRO A 69 -2.70 -2.46 -13.21
N VAL A 70 -1.52 -1.89 -13.46
CA VAL A 70 -0.38 -1.95 -12.53
C VAL A 70 -0.70 -1.16 -11.26
N LEU A 71 -1.34 0.00 -11.40
CA LEU A 71 -1.75 0.82 -10.25
C LEU A 71 -2.83 0.10 -9.44
N MET A 72 -3.79 -0.55 -10.13
CA MET A 72 -4.80 -1.38 -9.47
C MET A 72 -4.15 -2.50 -8.65
N ALA A 73 -3.26 -3.30 -9.26
CA ALA A 73 -2.54 -4.36 -8.57
C ALA A 73 -1.71 -3.84 -7.38
N HIS A 74 -1.09 -2.67 -7.53
CA HIS A 74 -0.33 -2.04 -6.46
C HIS A 74 -1.21 -1.64 -5.27
N LEU A 75 -2.39 -1.03 -5.51
CA LEU A 75 -3.32 -0.63 -4.44
C LEU A 75 -3.78 -1.84 -3.60
N ALA A 76 -4.16 -2.94 -4.26
CA ALA A 76 -4.57 -4.16 -3.56
C ALA A 76 -3.41 -4.86 -2.85
N GLY A 77 -2.24 -4.93 -3.50
CA GLY A 77 -1.02 -5.46 -2.88
C GLY A 77 -0.65 -4.68 -1.62
N LEU A 78 -0.80 -3.36 -1.63
CA LEU A 78 -0.51 -2.52 -0.49
C LEU A 78 -1.51 -2.71 0.65
N ALA A 79 -2.82 -2.78 0.36
CA ALA A 79 -3.84 -3.05 1.37
C ALA A 79 -3.60 -4.39 2.09
N GLU A 80 -3.36 -5.46 1.33
CA GLU A 80 -3.06 -6.78 1.89
C GLU A 80 -1.74 -6.78 2.68
N TYR A 81 -0.73 -6.06 2.19
CA TYR A 81 0.54 -5.92 2.90
C TYR A 81 0.40 -5.17 4.23
N ILE A 82 -0.37 -4.07 4.26
CA ILE A 82 -0.67 -3.33 5.49
C ILE A 82 -1.41 -4.23 6.49
N SER A 83 -2.40 -5.00 6.02
CA SER A 83 -3.17 -5.92 6.86
C SER A 83 -2.25 -6.98 7.48
N THR A 84 -1.34 -7.55 6.68
CA THR A 84 -0.29 -8.45 7.15
C THR A 84 0.60 -7.81 8.23
N LEU A 85 1.03 -6.56 8.01
CA LEU A 85 1.90 -5.82 8.93
C LEU A 85 1.22 -5.44 10.25
N THR A 86 -0.11 -5.44 10.29
CA THR A 86 -0.90 -5.00 11.44
C THR A 86 -1.68 -6.13 12.10
N GLY A 87 -1.52 -7.36 11.61
CA GLY A 87 -2.27 -8.52 12.09
C GLY A 87 -3.77 -8.45 11.78
N GLN A 88 -4.18 -7.63 10.81
CA GLN A 88 -5.57 -7.48 10.39
C GLN A 88 -5.89 -8.39 9.20
N GLU A 89 -7.17 -8.70 9.01
CA GLU A 89 -7.67 -9.40 7.82
C GLU A 89 -7.63 -8.47 6.59
N PRO A 90 -7.11 -8.92 5.44
CA PRO A 90 -7.15 -8.15 4.21
C PRO A 90 -8.59 -7.80 3.79
N PRO A 91 -8.86 -6.57 3.29
CA PRO A 91 -10.17 -6.23 2.78
C PRO A 91 -10.60 -7.15 1.63
N GLY A 92 -11.86 -7.60 1.61
CA GLY A 92 -12.35 -8.59 0.63
C GLY A 92 -12.21 -8.15 -0.84
N TRP A 93 -12.23 -6.84 -1.10
CA TRP A 93 -12.03 -6.30 -2.45
C TRP A 93 -10.64 -6.60 -3.02
N THR A 94 -9.62 -6.77 -2.16
CA THR A 94 -8.24 -7.06 -2.59
C THR A 94 -8.11 -8.37 -3.37
N SER A 95 -9.07 -9.29 -3.21
CA SER A 95 -9.09 -10.59 -3.90
C SER A 95 -9.83 -10.58 -5.24
N LYS A 96 -10.43 -9.46 -5.66
CA LYS A 96 -11.15 -9.40 -6.94
C LYS A 96 -10.18 -9.56 -8.13
N PRO A 97 -10.58 -10.24 -9.22
CA PRO A 97 -9.70 -10.48 -10.37
C PRO A 97 -9.09 -9.24 -11.01
N VAL A 98 -9.78 -8.08 -10.93
CA VAL A 98 -9.30 -6.80 -11.48
C VAL A 98 -7.98 -6.30 -10.87
N TYR A 99 -7.62 -6.81 -9.69
CA TYR A 99 -6.39 -6.45 -8.98
C TYR A 99 -5.21 -7.40 -9.23
N PHE A 100 -5.36 -8.35 -10.17
CA PHE A 100 -4.31 -9.29 -10.54
C PHE A 100 -3.85 -9.02 -11.96
N LEU A 101 -2.54 -8.86 -12.14
CA LEU A 101 -1.97 -8.72 -13.48
C LEU A 101 -2.02 -10.06 -14.22
N LYS A 102 -2.15 -9.99 -15.55
CA LYS A 102 -2.09 -11.17 -16.42
C LYS A 102 -0.66 -11.62 -16.69
N ASN A 103 0.30 -10.69 -16.60
CA ASN A 103 1.72 -10.92 -16.85
C ASN A 103 2.55 -10.31 -15.72
N PRO A 104 3.74 -10.89 -15.40
CA PRO A 104 4.72 -10.28 -14.51
C PRO A 104 5.06 -8.84 -14.87
N PHE A 105 5.06 -7.97 -13.86
CA PHE A 105 5.51 -6.59 -13.96
C PHE A 105 6.56 -6.28 -12.91
N TYR A 106 7.69 -5.71 -13.32
CA TYR A 106 8.85 -5.46 -12.46
C TYR A 106 9.05 -3.95 -12.27
N VAL A 107 9.03 -3.48 -11.03
CA VAL A 107 9.20 -2.06 -10.66
C VAL A 107 10.53 -1.87 -9.95
N GLY A 108 11.41 -1.04 -10.50
CA GLY A 108 12.67 -0.67 -9.85
C GLY A 108 13.66 -1.83 -9.67
N VAL A 109 13.42 -2.97 -10.33
CA VAL A 109 14.23 -4.20 -10.24
C VAL A 109 14.46 -4.78 -11.64
N ARG A 110 15.54 -5.55 -11.80
CA ARG A 110 15.85 -6.22 -13.08
C ARG A 110 14.85 -7.36 -13.32
N PRO A 111 14.20 -7.45 -14.49
CA PRO A 111 13.32 -8.57 -14.84
C PRO A 111 14.03 -9.92 -14.76
N GLY A 112 13.32 -10.95 -14.28
CA GLY A 112 13.81 -12.33 -14.24
C GLY A 112 14.94 -12.63 -13.25
N GLY A 113 15.30 -11.68 -12.38
CA GLY A 113 16.24 -11.93 -11.29
C GLY A 113 15.55 -12.61 -10.10
N ARG A 114 16.05 -13.79 -9.64
CA ARG A 114 15.55 -14.48 -8.43
C ARG A 114 15.37 -13.54 -7.23
N SER A 115 16.31 -12.60 -7.08
CA SER A 115 16.28 -11.61 -6.00
C SER A 115 15.00 -10.75 -5.99
N ALA A 116 14.45 -10.39 -7.16
CA ALA A 116 13.22 -9.60 -7.22
C ALA A 116 12.02 -10.39 -6.69
N GLU A 117 11.92 -11.67 -7.04
CA GLU A 117 10.82 -12.53 -6.59
C GLU A 117 10.92 -12.81 -5.09
N GLU A 118 12.11 -13.18 -4.62
CA GLU A 118 12.38 -13.53 -3.22
C GLU A 118 12.15 -12.34 -2.27
N THR A 119 12.55 -11.13 -2.68
CA THR A 119 12.47 -9.93 -1.82
C THR A 119 11.16 -9.18 -1.91
N THR A 120 10.34 -9.42 -2.93
CA THR A 120 9.01 -8.82 -3.05
C THR A 120 8.05 -9.42 -2.01
N PRO A 121 7.29 -8.61 -1.24
CA PRO A 121 6.30 -9.14 -0.30
C PRO A 121 5.25 -10.01 -0.99
N SER A 122 4.79 -11.07 -0.31
CA SER A 122 3.83 -12.05 -0.87
C SER A 122 2.57 -11.41 -1.44
N ALA A 123 2.06 -10.36 -0.79
CA ALA A 123 0.90 -9.59 -1.23
C ALA A 123 1.08 -8.99 -2.64
N PHE A 124 2.27 -8.52 -3.00
CA PHE A 124 2.54 -8.02 -4.36
C PHE A 124 2.85 -9.18 -5.32
N ARG A 125 3.63 -10.16 -4.85
CA ARG A 125 4.06 -11.33 -5.64
C ARG A 125 2.88 -12.11 -6.22
N ARG A 126 1.84 -12.39 -5.42
CA ARG A 126 0.64 -13.11 -5.87
C ARG A 126 -0.16 -12.38 -6.96
N ARG A 127 0.10 -11.08 -7.16
CA ARG A 127 -0.51 -10.24 -8.21
C ARG A 127 0.39 -10.08 -9.43
N LEU A 128 1.50 -10.84 -9.49
CA LEU A 128 2.56 -10.73 -10.47
C LEU A 128 3.22 -9.34 -10.51
N LEU A 129 3.17 -8.60 -9.40
CA LEU A 129 3.84 -7.30 -9.26
C LEU A 129 5.10 -7.47 -8.42
N PHE A 130 6.27 -7.27 -9.03
CA PHE A 130 7.58 -7.51 -8.42
C PHE A 130 8.29 -6.18 -8.19
N CYS A 131 8.28 -5.69 -6.96
CA CYS A 131 8.81 -4.38 -6.59
C CYS A 131 10.06 -4.46 -5.71
N GLY A 132 10.59 -5.65 -5.40
CA GLY A 132 11.71 -5.82 -4.48
C GLY A 132 11.40 -5.30 -3.06
N PRO A 133 12.40 -4.88 -2.27
CA PRO A 133 12.19 -4.41 -0.90
C PRO A 133 11.64 -2.97 -0.78
N SER A 134 10.92 -2.47 -1.80
CA SER A 134 10.63 -1.03 -2.02
C SER A 134 9.62 -0.39 -1.06
N LEU A 135 9.37 -0.96 0.12
CA LEU A 135 8.47 -0.43 1.14
C LEU A 135 9.18 -0.27 2.49
N GLN A 136 10.44 0.17 2.46
CA GLN A 136 11.29 0.29 3.65
C GLN A 136 10.67 1.14 4.77
N LYS A 137 9.90 2.19 4.44
CA LYS A 137 9.19 2.99 5.45
C LYS A 137 8.16 2.17 6.23
N LEU A 138 7.46 1.25 5.57
CA LEU A 138 6.48 0.36 6.22
C LEU A 138 7.13 -0.71 7.08
N HIS A 139 8.45 -0.96 6.94
CA HIS A 139 9.14 -1.85 7.87
C HIS A 139 9.15 -1.32 9.31
N ARG A 140 8.93 -0.01 9.51
CA ARG A 140 8.72 0.56 10.84
C ARG A 140 7.50 -0.04 11.55
N LEU A 141 6.54 -0.54 10.79
CA LEU A 141 5.30 -1.12 11.26
C LEU A 141 5.40 -2.63 11.52
N LYS A 142 6.55 -3.26 11.22
CA LYS A 142 6.72 -4.70 11.47
C LYS A 142 6.70 -4.97 12.98
N PRO A 143 5.93 -5.98 13.43
CA PRO A 143 6.01 -6.43 14.81
C PRO A 143 7.45 -6.91 15.09
N ARG A 144 7.95 -6.60 16.28
CA ARG A 144 9.24 -7.11 16.72
C ARG A 144 9.04 -8.54 17.22
N PRO A 145 9.84 -9.53 16.76
CA PRO A 145 9.74 -10.88 17.31
C PRO A 145 9.97 -10.84 18.82
N ALA A 146 9.23 -11.66 19.57
CA ALA A 146 9.57 -11.95 20.95
C ALA A 146 10.95 -12.60 20.98
N GLU A 147 11.87 -12.10 21.81
CA GLU A 147 13.11 -12.80 22.10
C GLU A 147 12.72 -14.08 22.84
N ALA A 148 13.02 -15.23 22.22
CA ALA A 148 12.75 -16.57 22.76
C ALA A 148 13.78 -16.96 23.83
#